data_AF-F3GMF9-F1
#
_entry.id   AF-F3GMF9-F1
#
_cell.length_a   1.000
_cell.length_b   1.000
_cell.length_c   1.000
_cell.angle_alpha   90.00
_cell.angle_beta   90.00
_cell.angle_gamma   90.00
#
_symmetry.space_group_name_H-M   'P 1'
#
loop_
_entity.id
_entity.type
_entity.pdbx_description
1 polymer ?
#
loop_
_entity_poly.entity_id
_entity_poly.type
_entity_poly.pdbx_seq_one_letter_code
_entity_poly.pdbx_strand_id
1 'polypeptide(L)'
;MEWMSWTLPTAAFFISIALLLAGMTVWELRSASIERRGFLPIATTRGDRLFIGLLGSAYLHLLVIGATDWSIWVASGASLV
;
A
#
# COMPACT_ATOMS: atom_id res chain seq x y z
N MET A 1 12.78 -1.56 28.38
CA MET A 1 12.59 -0.74 27.18
C MET A 1 12.44 -1.69 25.99
N GLU A 2 11.23 -2.21 25.75
CA GLU A 2 10.87 -2.92 24.51
C GLU A 2 9.43 -2.50 24.19
N TRP A 3 9.26 -1.31 23.61
CA TRP A 3 7.94 -0.77 23.28
C TRP A 3 7.33 -1.46 22.04
N MET A 4 8.20 -2.01 21.18
CA MET A 4 7.86 -2.75 19.97
C MET A 4 8.90 -3.85 19.78
N SER A 5 8.45 -5.01 19.28
CA SER A 5 9.34 -6.07 18.84
C SER A 5 10.01 -5.66 17.52
N TRP A 6 11.20 -5.05 17.64
CA TRP A 6 12.01 -4.64 16.52
C TRP A 6 12.72 -5.84 15.91
N THR A 7 12.02 -6.52 15.02
CA THR A 7 12.60 -7.54 14.15
C THR A 7 12.96 -6.94 12.80
N LEU A 8 13.83 -7.61 12.04
CA LEU A 8 14.21 -7.17 10.70
C LEU A 8 12.98 -6.99 9.78
N PRO A 9 11.98 -7.91 9.77
CA PRO A 9 10.71 -7.69 9.06
C PRO A 9 9.94 -6.44 9.54
N THR A 10 9.80 -6.25 10.86
CA THR A 10 9.06 -5.09 11.42
C THR A 10 9.74 -3.78 11.02
N ALA A 11 11.08 -3.71 11.15
CA ALA A 11 11.85 -2.53 10.78
C ALA A 11 11.72 -2.21 9.28
N ALA A 12 11.84 -3.23 8.41
CA ALA A 12 11.68 -3.06 6.97
C ALA A 12 10.30 -2.48 6.62
N PHE A 13 9.22 -2.99 7.22
CA PHE A 13 7.87 -2.48 7.01
C PHE A 13 7.71 -0.99 7.34
N PHE A 14 8.18 -0.56 8.52
CA PHE A 14 8.10 0.84 8.92
C PHE A 14 8.97 1.76 8.06
N ILE A 15 10.16 1.29 7.64
CA ILE A 15 11.00 2.02 6.70
C ILE A 15 10.28 2.17 5.35
N SER A 16 9.64 1.12 4.84
CA SER A 16 8.85 1.20 3.60
C SER A 16 7.71 2.21 3.71
N ILE A 17 6.97 2.24 4.83
CA ILE A 17 5.94 3.26 5.07
C ILE A 17 6.54 4.66 5.09
N ALA A 18 7.64 4.87 5.81
CA ALA A 18 8.30 6.16 5.89
C ALA A 18 8.75 6.66 4.51
N LEU A 19 9.32 5.77 3.67
CA LEU A 19 9.70 6.08 2.30
C LEU A 19 8.49 6.40 1.41
N LEU A 20 7.38 5.67 1.54
CA LEU A 20 6.15 5.95 0.81
C LEU A 20 5.58 7.33 1.16
N LEU A 21 5.49 7.65 2.45
CA LEU A 21 5.00 8.94 2.92
C LEU A 21 5.91 10.09 2.48
N ALA A 22 7.23 9.94 2.63
CA ALA A 22 8.20 10.94 2.19
C ALA A 22 8.15 11.14 0.67
N GLY A 23 8.14 10.06 -0.10
CA GLY A 23 8.05 10.11 -1.56
C GLY A 23 6.78 10.80 -2.05
N MET A 24 5.62 10.45 -1.46
CA MET A 24 4.35 11.10 -1.77
C MET A 24 4.34 12.58 -1.40
N THR A 25 4.90 12.94 -0.24
CA THR A 25 5.00 14.35 0.20
C THR A 25 5.84 15.16 -0.78
N VAL A 26 7.01 14.65 -1.18
CA VAL A 26 7.86 15.31 -2.18
C VAL A 26 7.14 15.44 -3.53
N TRP A 27 6.39 14.42 -3.95
CA TRP A 27 5.67 14.44 -5.21
C TRP A 27 4.54 15.47 -5.23
N GLU A 28 3.78 15.59 -4.13
CA GLU A 28 2.71 16.57 -4.00
C GLU A 28 3.25 18.00 -3.96
N LEU A 29 4.39 18.23 -3.29
CA LEU A 29 5.09 19.51 -3.31
C LEU A 29 5.58 19.90 -4.70
N ARG A 30 6.02 18.92 -5.51
CA ARG A 30 6.53 19.15 -6.86
C ARG A 30 5.43 19.32 -7.90
N SER A 31 4.32 18.64 -7.75
CA SER A 31 3.23 18.63 -8.73
C SER A 31 1.89 18.60 -8.02
N ALA A 32 1.22 19.76 -8.04
CA ALA A 32 -0.09 19.95 -7.45
C ALA A 32 -1.03 18.80 -7.85
N SER A 33 -1.66 18.21 -6.85
CA SER A 33 -2.56 17.08 -7.04
C SER A 33 -3.80 17.55 -7.78
N ILE A 34 -4.09 16.94 -8.92
CA ILE A 34 -5.33 17.16 -9.66
C ILE A 34 -6.27 16.03 -9.27
N GLU A 35 -7.40 16.42 -8.69
CA GLU A 35 -8.47 15.50 -8.37
C GLU A 35 -9.08 14.96 -9.66
N ARG A 36 -9.21 13.63 -9.74
CA ARG A 36 -9.81 12.96 -10.89
C ARG A 36 -10.81 11.94 -10.41
N ARG A 37 -11.94 11.86 -11.10
CA ARG A 37 -12.91 10.77 -10.95
C ARG A 37 -12.48 9.65 -11.89
N GLY A 38 -12.18 8.49 -11.32
CA GLY A 38 -11.74 7.31 -12.05
C GLY A 38 -12.85 6.27 -12.17
N PHE A 39 -12.46 5.00 -12.16
CA PHE A 39 -13.40 3.86 -12.13
C PHE A 39 -14.28 3.86 -10.88
N LEU A 40 -13.68 4.16 -9.72
CA LEU A 40 -14.43 4.47 -8.52
C LEU A 40 -15.03 5.88 -8.72
N PRO A 41 -16.36 6.05 -8.63
CA PRO A 41 -17.04 7.34 -8.80
C PRO A 41 -16.84 8.27 -7.59
N ILE A 42 -15.64 8.23 -7.01
CA ILE A 42 -15.17 9.03 -5.90
C ILE A 42 -14.06 9.91 -6.46
N ALA A 43 -14.01 11.14 -5.99
CA ALA A 43 -12.98 12.08 -6.38
C ALA A 43 -11.68 11.67 -5.65
N THR A 44 -10.62 11.34 -6.40
CA THR A 44 -9.37 10.78 -5.85
C THR A 44 -8.16 11.62 -6.22
N THR A 45 -7.28 11.83 -5.25
CA THR A 45 -5.94 12.39 -5.42
C THR A 45 -4.93 11.30 -5.78
N ARG A 46 -3.66 11.67 -6.04
CA ARG A 46 -2.58 10.70 -6.28
C ARG A 46 -2.30 9.85 -5.03
N GLY A 47 -2.30 10.46 -3.85
CA GLY A 47 -2.12 9.76 -2.58
C GLY A 47 -3.23 8.75 -2.33
N ASP A 48 -4.49 9.15 -2.56
CA ASP A 48 -5.64 8.25 -2.39
C ASP A 48 -5.52 7.01 -3.28
N ARG A 49 -5.08 7.18 -4.53
CA ARG A 49 -4.89 6.06 -5.46
C ARG A 49 -3.80 5.08 -4.98
N LEU A 50 -2.67 5.60 -4.48
CA LEU A 50 -1.61 4.76 -3.91
C LEU A 50 -2.12 4.01 -2.68
N PHE A 51 -2.82 4.68 -1.78
CA PHE A 51 -3.37 4.08 -0.57
C PHE A 51 -4.41 2.99 -0.88
N ILE A 52 -5.34 3.27 -1.79
CA ILE A 52 -6.35 2.29 -2.24
C ILE A 52 -5.69 1.06 -2.85
N GLY A 53 -4.63 1.23 -3.66
CA GLY A 53 -3.87 0.11 -4.22
C GLY A 53 -3.19 -0.75 -3.16
N LEU A 54 -2.54 -0.12 -2.17
CA LEU A 54 -1.93 -0.83 -1.04
C LEU A 54 -2.98 -1.59 -0.22
N LEU A 55 -4.13 -0.96 0.05
CA LEU A 55 -5.22 -1.57 0.79
C LEU A 55 -5.83 -2.75 0.03
N GLY A 56 -6.06 -2.61 -1.28
CA GLY A 56 -6.52 -3.69 -2.14
C GLY A 56 -5.56 -4.88 -2.15
N SER A 57 -4.26 -4.61 -2.29
CA SER A 57 -3.22 -5.65 -2.19
C SER A 57 -3.24 -6.36 -0.85
N ALA A 58 -3.34 -5.61 0.26
CA ALA A 58 -3.42 -6.20 1.60
C ALA A 58 -4.64 -7.11 1.75
N TYR A 59 -5.83 -6.68 1.32
CA TYR A 59 -7.03 -7.50 1.36
C TYR A 59 -6.93 -8.74 0.46
N LEU A 60 -6.28 -8.63 -0.70
CA LEU A 60 -6.04 -9.77 -1.59
C LEU A 60 -5.15 -10.82 -0.89
N HIS A 61 -4.05 -10.38 -0.25
CA HIS A 61 -3.18 -11.29 0.51
C HIS A 61 -3.92 -11.93 1.69
N LEU A 62 -4.73 -11.17 2.42
CA LEU A 62 -5.55 -11.70 3.51
C LEU A 62 -6.60 -12.70 3.01
N LEU A 63 -7.20 -12.45 1.84
CA LEU A 63 -8.16 -13.37 1.24
C LEU A 63 -7.49 -14.68 0.84
N VAL A 64 -6.29 -14.62 0.24
CA VAL A 64 -5.55 -15.85 -0.11
C VAL A 64 -5.18 -16.63 1.13
N ILE A 65 -4.67 -15.98 2.19
CA ILE A 65 -4.31 -16.63 3.46
C ILE A 65 -5.54 -17.19 4.19
N GLY A 66 -6.64 -16.44 4.21
CA GLY A 66 -7.80 -16.74 5.05
C GLY A 66 -8.88 -17.60 4.40
N ALA A 67 -8.94 -17.66 3.06
CA ALA A 67 -10.00 -18.34 2.34
C ALA A 67 -9.52 -19.41 1.35
N THR A 68 -8.21 -19.55 1.12
CA THR A 68 -7.66 -20.52 0.16
C THR A 68 -6.38 -21.18 0.67
N ASP A 69 -6.02 -22.34 0.12
CA ASP A 69 -4.71 -22.97 0.34
C ASP A 69 -3.68 -22.58 -0.74
N TRP A 70 -3.98 -21.53 -1.51
CA TRP A 70 -3.11 -21.10 -2.59
C TRP A 70 -1.82 -20.48 -2.04
N SER A 71 -0.76 -20.65 -2.82
CA SER A 71 0.51 -20.03 -2.48
C SER A 71 0.38 -18.51 -2.45
N ILE A 72 0.97 -17.87 -1.43
CA ILE A 72 0.99 -16.41 -1.28
C ILE A 72 1.59 -15.70 -2.52
N TRP A 73 2.44 -16.40 -3.28
CA TRP A 73 3.02 -15.89 -4.52
C TRP A 73 1.96 -15.56 -5.58
N VAL A 74 0.81 -16.24 -5.56
CA VAL A 74 -0.33 -15.91 -6.43
C VAL A 74 -0.88 -14.53 -6.07
N ALA A 75 -1.01 -14.24 -4.77
CA ALA A 75 -1.44 -12.93 -4.30
C ALA A 75 -0.41 -11.84 -4.67
N SER A 76 0.87 -12.12 -4.47
CA SER A 76 1.94 -11.18 -4.80
C SER A 76 2.03 -10.88 -6.30
N GLY A 77 1.83 -11.90 -7.16
CA GLY A 77 1.77 -11.71 -8.61
C GLY A 77 0.55 -10.89 -9.03
N ALA A 78 -0.62 -11.16 -8.47
CA ALA A 78 -1.85 -10.42 -8.75
C ALA A 78 -1.76 -8.95 -8.30
N SER A 79 -1.13 -8.67 -7.15
CA SER A 79 -0.95 -7.31 -6.63
C SER A 79 0.05 -6.46 -7.42
N LEU A 80 0.84 -7.06 -8.32
CA LEU A 80 1.85 -6.37 -9.13
C LEU A 80 1.28 -5.83 -10.45
N VAL A 81 0.07 -6.25 -10.81
CA VAL A 81 -0.67 -5.93 -12.04
C VAL A 81 -1.74 -4.88 -11.74
#